data_AF-A0A3A4ZQV1-F1
#
_entry.id   AF-A0A3A4ZQV1-F1
#
_cell.length_a   1.000
_cell.length_b   1.000
_cell.length_c   1.000
_cell.angle_alpha   90.00
_cell.angle_beta   90.00
_cell.angle_gamma   90.00
#
_symmetry.space_group_name_H-M   'P 1'
#
loop_
_entity.id
_entity.type
_entity.pdbx_description
1 polymer ?
#
loop_
_entity_poly.entity_id
_entity_poly.type
_entity_poly.pdbx_seq_one_letter_code
_entity_poly.pdbx_strand_id
1 'polypeptide(L)'
;MTEKPVADNVLGQFARQQHDWFERVRKGSLDPEEVSRAVQAIIDRGTLPTEMTIAGRTYEIVDFLREEDNGSVVGNTMVARAKELNANLGQDDAQYLLDHQEEIPEALRGKVVFVFPDGRNPDYPGGVAYVLWGGDRWVRRWYWLDGDFFGRYRLLRRK
;
A
#
# COMPACT_ATOMS: atom_id res chain seq x y z
N MET A 1 23.21 19.11 13.76
CA MET A 1 22.11 18.14 14.00
C MET A 1 21.13 18.79 14.93
N THR A 2 20.02 19.29 14.42
CA THR A 2 18.94 19.87 15.22
C THR A 2 17.92 18.77 15.49
N GLU A 3 17.98 18.18 16.69
CA GLU A 3 16.87 17.40 17.22
C GLU A 3 15.61 18.28 17.19
N LYS A 4 14.53 17.78 16.58
CA LYS A 4 13.26 18.50 16.47
C LYS A 4 12.59 18.52 17.85
N PRO A 5 12.55 19.64 18.59
CA PRO A 5 12.03 19.71 19.97
C PRO A 5 10.52 19.41 20.05
N VAL A 6 9.84 19.43 18.91
CA VAL A 6 8.40 19.22 18.77
C VAL A 6 8.02 17.73 18.91
N ALA A 7 8.91 16.80 18.51
CA ALA A 7 8.62 15.37 18.55
C ALA A 7 8.47 14.84 19.99
N ASP A 8 9.35 15.26 20.90
CA ASP A 8 9.35 14.82 22.29
C ASP A 8 8.13 15.30 23.09
N ASN A 9 7.62 16.49 22.80
CA ASN A 9 6.43 17.01 23.50
C ASN A 9 5.16 16.26 23.07
N VAL A 10 4.99 16.01 21.77
CA VAL A 10 3.81 15.31 21.23
C VAL A 10 3.82 13.84 21.60
N LEU A 11 4.96 13.16 21.44
CA LEU A 11 5.10 11.74 21.81
C LEU A 11 4.99 11.56 23.34
N GLY A 12 5.54 12.49 24.13
CA GLY A 12 5.38 12.48 25.58
C GLY A 12 3.94 12.70 26.05
N GLN A 13 3.18 13.58 25.39
CA GLN A 13 1.76 13.77 25.66
C GLN A 13 0.95 12.51 25.33
N PHE A 14 1.21 11.91 24.18
CA PHE A 14 0.56 10.66 23.78
C PHE A 14 0.83 9.53 24.78
N ALA A 15 2.09 9.33 25.21
CA ALA A 15 2.45 8.28 26.16
C ALA A 15 1.72 8.44 27.51
N ARG A 16 1.58 9.67 28.02
CA ARG A 16 0.82 9.94 29.25
C ARG A 16 -0.67 9.64 29.07
N GLN A 17 -1.23 10.02 27.94
CA GLN A 17 -2.65 9.80 27.65
C GLN A 17 -2.97 8.31 27.45
N GLN A 18 -2.08 7.57 26.80
CA GLN A 18 -2.15 6.11 26.68
C GLN A 18 -2.11 5.44 28.05
N HIS A 19 -1.22 5.88 28.95
CA HIS A 19 -1.15 5.36 30.32
C HIS A 19 -2.45 5.61 31.11
N ASP A 20 -3.01 6.81 31.03
CA ASP A 20 -4.29 7.15 31.67
C ASP A 20 -5.44 6.27 31.18
N TRP A 21 -5.56 6.07 29.86
CA TRP A 21 -6.60 5.22 29.29
C TRP A 21 -6.51 3.78 29.78
N PHE A 22 -5.31 3.19 29.79
CA PHE A 22 -5.15 1.82 30.30
C PHE A 22 -5.44 1.69 31.78
N GLU A 23 -5.05 2.68 32.60
CA GLU A 23 -5.43 2.69 34.03
C GLU A 23 -6.95 2.79 34.22
N ARG A 24 -7.63 3.57 33.39
CA ARG A 24 -9.10 3.72 33.44
C ARG A 24 -9.83 2.47 32.98
N VAL A 25 -9.32 1.75 31.99
CA VAL A 25 -9.80 0.43 31.57
C VAL A 25 -9.60 -0.57 32.72
N ARG A 26 -8.41 -0.62 33.31
CA ARG A 26 -8.09 -1.50 34.45
C ARG A 26 -9.00 -1.24 35.66
N LYS A 27 -9.36 0.03 35.90
CA LYS A 27 -10.28 0.44 36.98
C LYS A 27 -11.76 0.30 36.62
N GLY A 28 -12.10 -0.16 35.41
CA GLY A 28 -13.48 -0.35 34.94
C GLY A 28 -14.25 0.94 34.63
N SER A 29 -13.56 2.08 34.54
CA SER A 29 -14.14 3.39 34.23
C SER A 29 -14.16 3.73 32.73
N LEU A 30 -13.57 2.86 31.91
CA LEU A 30 -13.64 2.88 30.46
C LEU A 30 -13.88 1.45 29.98
N ASP A 31 -14.71 1.30 28.95
CA ASP A 31 -14.97 0.02 28.31
C ASP A 31 -13.73 -0.40 27.47
N PRO A 32 -13.12 -1.57 27.75
CA PRO A 32 -12.02 -2.10 26.94
C PRO A 32 -12.34 -2.17 25.44
N GLU A 33 -13.59 -2.49 25.06
CA GLU A 33 -13.99 -2.66 23.66
C GLU A 33 -14.10 -1.32 22.92
N GLU A 34 -14.51 -0.26 23.62
CA GLU A 34 -14.51 1.10 23.05
C GLU A 34 -13.09 1.62 22.85
N VAL A 35 -12.20 1.41 23.83
CA VAL A 35 -10.79 1.83 23.73
C VAL A 35 -10.07 1.05 22.63
N SER A 36 -10.31 -0.26 22.53
CA SER A 36 -9.77 -1.11 21.47
C SER A 36 -10.18 -0.62 20.08
N ARG A 37 -11.47 -0.35 19.85
CA ARG A 37 -11.98 0.21 18.58
C ARG A 37 -11.34 1.56 18.24
N ALA A 38 -11.18 2.44 19.22
CA ALA A 38 -10.59 3.76 18.99
C ALA A 38 -9.09 3.68 18.62
N VAL A 39 -8.33 2.82 19.30
CA VAL A 39 -6.91 2.58 18.99
C VAL A 39 -6.76 1.92 17.62
N GLN A 40 -7.59 0.92 17.31
CA GLN A 40 -7.58 0.26 16.00
C GLN A 40 -7.87 1.26 14.87
N ALA A 41 -8.83 2.17 15.05
CA ALA A 41 -9.10 3.22 14.07
C ALA A 41 -7.91 4.19 13.85
N ILE A 42 -7.05 4.40 14.85
CA ILE A 42 -5.82 5.19 14.70
C ILE A 42 -4.76 4.40 13.94
N ILE A 43 -4.62 3.10 14.24
CA ILE A 43 -3.70 2.20 13.54
C ILE A 43 -4.09 2.09 12.06
N ASP A 44 -5.37 1.85 11.77
CA ASP A 44 -5.91 1.72 10.42
C ASP A 44 -5.79 3.02 9.60
N ARG A 45 -5.76 4.18 10.27
CA ARG A 45 -5.45 5.46 9.61
C ARG A 45 -3.97 5.58 9.21
N GLY A 46 -3.09 4.87 9.91
CA GLY A 46 -1.65 4.85 9.67
C GLY A 46 -1.20 3.75 8.70
N THR A 47 -1.97 2.66 8.56
CA THR A 47 -1.66 1.54 7.69
C THR A 47 -2.42 1.64 6.37
N LEU A 48 -1.80 1.13 5.30
CA LEU A 48 -2.49 1.01 4.02
C LEU A 48 -3.27 -0.31 4.00
N PRO A 49 -4.43 -0.35 3.32
CA PRO A 49 -5.10 -1.61 3.03
C PRO A 49 -4.12 -2.59 2.39
N THR A 50 -4.11 -3.83 2.89
CA THR A 50 -3.36 -4.95 2.30
C THR A 50 -4.22 -5.76 1.33
N GLU A 51 -5.51 -5.45 1.27
CA GLU A 51 -6.48 -6.11 0.39
C GLU A 51 -7.50 -5.09 -0.11
N MET A 52 -8.07 -5.36 -1.28
CA MET A 52 -9.18 -4.60 -1.85
C MET A 52 -10.10 -5.52 -2.65
N THR A 53 -11.39 -5.21 -2.65
CA THR A 53 -12.37 -5.88 -3.51
C THR A 53 -12.96 -4.86 -4.45
N ILE A 54 -12.95 -5.17 -5.74
CA ILE A 54 -13.38 -4.30 -6.83
C ILE A 54 -14.33 -5.09 -7.71
N ALA A 55 -15.59 -4.66 -7.82
CA ALA A 55 -16.62 -5.29 -8.65
C ALA A 55 -16.71 -6.83 -8.46
N GLY A 56 -16.53 -7.28 -7.20
CA GLY A 56 -16.58 -8.68 -6.81
C GLY A 56 -15.28 -9.48 -6.99
N ARG A 57 -14.19 -8.86 -7.49
CA ARG A 57 -12.86 -9.47 -7.51
C ARG A 57 -12.04 -9.00 -6.32
N THR A 58 -11.55 -9.94 -5.52
CA THR A 58 -10.67 -9.66 -4.39
C THR A 58 -9.22 -9.75 -4.80
N TYR A 59 -8.47 -8.71 -4.44
CA TYR A 59 -7.04 -8.60 -4.67
C TYR A 59 -6.32 -8.41 -3.34
N GLU A 60 -5.21 -9.12 -3.19
CA GLU A 60 -4.22 -8.86 -2.16
C GLU A 60 -3.14 -7.94 -2.73
N ILE A 61 -2.74 -6.95 -1.93
CA ILE A 61 -1.74 -5.94 -2.24
C ILE A 61 -0.43 -6.38 -1.59
N VAL A 62 0.51 -6.85 -2.40
CA VAL A 62 1.75 -7.48 -1.90
C VAL A 62 2.98 -6.63 -2.23
N ASP A 63 3.96 -6.72 -1.34
CA ASP A 63 5.30 -6.18 -1.57
C ASP A 63 6.18 -7.23 -2.29
N PHE A 64 7.13 -6.75 -3.07
CA PHE A 64 8.15 -7.57 -3.74
C PHE A 64 9.57 -7.25 -3.25
N LEU A 65 9.73 -6.16 -2.50
CA LEU A 65 11.01 -5.81 -1.90
C LEU A 65 11.28 -6.70 -0.67
N ARG A 66 12.55 -7.03 -0.51
CA ARG A 66 13.14 -7.73 0.63
C ARG A 66 14.09 -6.78 1.34
N GLU A 67 14.44 -7.10 2.58
CA GLU A 67 15.28 -6.24 3.41
C GLU A 67 16.65 -5.96 2.77
N GLU A 68 17.21 -6.95 2.06
CA GLU A 68 18.50 -6.86 1.39
C GLU A 68 18.54 -5.94 0.15
N ASP A 69 17.38 -5.50 -0.36
CA ASP A 69 17.31 -4.71 -1.59
C ASP A 69 17.69 -3.23 -1.41
N ASN A 70 17.93 -2.79 -0.18
CA ASN A 70 18.24 -1.39 0.15
C ASN A 70 17.22 -0.37 -0.42
N GLY A 71 15.96 -0.79 -0.56
CA GLY A 71 14.83 0.06 -0.94
C GLY A 71 14.42 0.05 -2.41
N SER A 72 15.13 -0.66 -3.31
CA SER A 72 14.74 -0.77 -4.71
C SER A 72 15.32 -1.99 -5.43
N VAL A 73 14.62 -2.48 -6.46
CA VAL A 73 15.15 -3.47 -7.41
C VAL A 73 14.83 -3.10 -8.85
N VAL A 74 15.66 -3.59 -9.78
CA VAL A 74 15.39 -3.50 -11.23
C VAL A 74 14.14 -4.29 -11.60
N GLY A 75 13.40 -3.84 -12.61
CA GLY A 75 12.12 -4.43 -13.03
C GLY A 75 12.16 -5.92 -13.36
N ASN A 76 13.25 -6.43 -13.95
CA ASN A 76 13.37 -7.87 -14.21
C ASN A 76 13.37 -8.70 -12.90
N THR A 77 14.01 -8.20 -11.84
CA THR A 77 13.97 -8.81 -10.51
C THR A 77 12.56 -8.76 -9.92
N MET A 78 11.89 -7.61 -10.04
CA MET A 78 10.49 -7.47 -9.61
C MET A 78 9.57 -8.46 -10.34
N VAL A 79 9.72 -8.63 -11.66
CA VAL A 79 8.94 -9.60 -12.47
C VAL A 79 9.20 -11.03 -12.03
N ALA A 80 10.46 -11.41 -11.75
CA ALA A 80 10.78 -12.75 -11.27
C ALA A 80 10.07 -13.03 -9.93
N ARG A 81 10.15 -12.10 -8.98
CA ARG A 81 9.49 -12.22 -7.67
C ARG A 81 7.97 -12.18 -7.77
N ALA A 82 7.41 -11.42 -8.71
CA ALA A 82 5.99 -11.42 -8.97
C ALA A 82 5.47 -12.82 -9.33
N LYS A 83 6.24 -13.59 -10.12
CA LYS A 83 5.90 -14.98 -10.44
C LYS A 83 6.00 -15.89 -9.23
N GLU A 84 7.04 -15.74 -8.40
CA GLU A 84 7.17 -16.47 -7.13
C GLU A 84 5.98 -16.24 -6.20
N LEU A 85 5.47 -15.01 -6.17
CA LEU A 85 4.34 -14.58 -5.34
C LEU A 85 2.96 -14.90 -5.93
N ASN A 86 2.88 -15.40 -7.18
CA ASN A 86 1.65 -15.48 -7.97
C ASN A 86 0.94 -14.12 -8.12
N ALA A 87 1.72 -13.04 -8.24
CA ALA A 87 1.27 -11.65 -8.34
C ALA A 87 1.67 -11.01 -9.69
N ASN A 88 1.72 -11.83 -10.75
CA ASN A 88 2.14 -11.45 -12.10
C ASN A 88 0.95 -11.12 -13.02
N LEU A 89 0.02 -10.28 -12.55
CA LEU A 89 -1.16 -9.91 -13.33
C LEU A 89 -0.82 -9.11 -14.60
N GLY A 90 -1.71 -9.20 -15.59
CA GLY A 90 -1.52 -8.68 -16.94
C GLY A 90 -2.29 -7.41 -17.26
N GLN A 91 -2.38 -7.08 -18.56
CA GLN A 91 -3.11 -5.89 -19.02
C GLN A 91 -4.62 -5.94 -18.70
N ASP A 92 -5.24 -7.11 -18.78
CA ASP A 92 -6.67 -7.27 -18.52
C ASP A 92 -7.03 -6.88 -17.08
N ASP A 93 -6.17 -7.23 -16.12
CA ASP A 93 -6.33 -6.80 -14.73
C ASP A 93 -6.11 -5.30 -14.56
N ALA A 94 -5.12 -4.72 -15.26
CA ALA A 94 -4.89 -3.29 -15.23
C ALA A 94 -6.09 -2.52 -15.77
N GLN A 95 -6.69 -2.99 -16.85
CA GLN A 95 -7.89 -2.40 -17.44
C GLN A 95 -9.10 -2.57 -16.52
N TYR A 96 -9.30 -3.77 -15.97
CA TYR A 96 -10.39 -4.03 -15.02
C TYR A 96 -10.35 -3.12 -13.80
N LEU A 97 -9.15 -2.85 -13.25
CA LEU A 97 -8.98 -1.89 -12.17
C LEU A 97 -9.42 -0.47 -12.55
N LEU A 98 -9.19 -0.06 -13.80
CA LEU A 98 -9.52 1.28 -14.28
C LEU A 98 -11.00 1.44 -14.61
N ASP A 99 -11.63 0.37 -15.09
CA ASP A 99 -13.06 0.33 -15.41
C ASP A 99 -13.94 0.42 -14.15
N HIS A 100 -13.38 0.05 -12.99
CA HIS A 100 -14.03 0.05 -11.67
C HIS A 100 -13.26 0.89 -10.63
N GLN A 101 -12.56 1.92 -11.10
CA GLN A 101 -11.57 2.64 -10.30
C GLN A 101 -12.15 3.41 -9.09
N GLU A 102 -13.45 3.70 -9.12
CA GLU A 102 -14.21 4.31 -8.04
C GLU A 102 -14.30 3.43 -6.79
N GLU A 103 -14.18 2.10 -6.95
CA GLU A 103 -14.17 1.14 -5.85
C GLU A 103 -12.77 0.96 -5.23
N ILE A 104 -11.72 1.49 -5.86
CA ILE A 104 -10.36 1.43 -5.30
C ILE A 104 -10.30 2.30 -4.03
N PRO A 105 -9.85 1.74 -2.88
CA PRO A 105 -9.84 2.47 -1.61
C PRO A 105 -9.14 3.83 -1.69
N GLU A 106 -9.81 4.87 -1.20
CA GLU A 106 -9.28 6.24 -1.23
C GLU A 106 -7.96 6.36 -0.46
N ALA A 107 -7.78 5.54 0.58
CA ALA A 107 -6.58 5.49 1.40
C ALA A 107 -5.29 5.20 0.61
N LEU A 108 -5.41 4.59 -0.58
CA LEU A 108 -4.30 4.21 -1.47
C LEU A 108 -3.93 5.33 -2.45
N ARG A 109 -4.82 6.30 -2.69
CA ARG A 109 -4.63 7.38 -3.66
C ARG A 109 -3.38 8.21 -3.33
N GLY A 110 -2.47 8.31 -4.32
CA GLY A 110 -1.20 9.04 -4.21
C GLY A 110 -0.12 8.35 -3.37
N LYS A 111 -0.41 7.20 -2.76
CA LYS A 111 0.52 6.47 -1.87
C LYS A 111 1.09 5.22 -2.52
N VAL A 112 0.30 4.54 -3.37
CA VAL A 112 0.72 3.31 -4.06
C VAL A 112 0.72 3.47 -5.57
N VAL A 113 1.54 2.66 -6.22
CA VAL A 113 1.53 2.45 -7.67
C VAL A 113 1.39 0.95 -7.91
N PHE A 114 0.31 0.53 -8.57
CA PHE A 114 0.09 -0.88 -8.89
C PHE A 114 0.84 -1.24 -10.16
N VAL A 115 1.74 -2.21 -10.10
CA VAL A 115 2.46 -2.72 -11.26
C VAL A 115 1.81 -4.03 -11.71
N PHE A 116 1.73 -4.21 -13.03
CA PHE A 116 1.16 -5.39 -13.67
C PHE A 116 2.28 -6.10 -14.44
N PRO A 117 3.03 -7.03 -13.81
CA PRO A 117 4.28 -7.57 -14.33
C PRO A 117 4.16 -8.28 -15.68
N ASP A 118 2.99 -8.80 -16.01
CA ASP A 118 2.72 -9.44 -17.30
C ASP A 118 2.05 -8.49 -18.32
N GLY A 119 1.68 -7.28 -17.89
CA GLY A 119 1.16 -6.24 -18.75
C GLY A 119 2.30 -5.56 -19.51
N ARG A 120 2.68 -6.06 -20.69
CA ARG A 120 3.73 -5.46 -21.53
C ARG A 120 3.21 -4.31 -22.38
N ASN A 121 4.03 -3.29 -22.61
CA ASN A 121 3.65 -2.21 -23.53
C ASN A 121 3.56 -2.77 -24.97
N PRO A 122 2.43 -2.59 -25.68
CA PRO A 122 2.22 -3.12 -27.02
C PRO A 122 3.18 -2.50 -28.06
N ASP A 123 3.57 -1.25 -27.87
CA ASP A 123 4.48 -0.53 -28.79
C ASP A 123 5.95 -0.82 -28.47
N TYR A 124 6.25 -1.21 -27.22
CA TYR A 124 7.60 -1.46 -26.76
C TYR A 124 7.66 -2.54 -25.66
N PRO A 125 8.04 -3.79 -25.97
CA PRO A 125 7.99 -4.90 -25.00
C PRO A 125 8.82 -4.72 -23.71
N GLY A 126 9.80 -3.81 -23.70
CA GLY A 126 10.59 -3.47 -22.51
C GLY A 126 9.84 -2.61 -21.47
N GLY A 127 8.60 -2.22 -21.78
CA GLY A 127 7.72 -1.50 -20.85
C GLY A 127 6.77 -2.42 -20.08
N VAL A 128 6.53 -2.12 -18.81
CA VAL A 128 5.51 -2.76 -17.97
C VAL A 128 4.41 -1.77 -17.60
N ALA A 129 3.16 -2.23 -17.58
CA ALA A 129 2.01 -1.46 -17.20
C ALA A 129 2.05 -1.16 -15.71
N TYR A 130 1.66 0.07 -15.36
CA TYR A 130 1.35 0.43 -13.99
C TYR A 130 0.17 1.38 -13.93
N VAL A 131 -0.55 1.33 -12.81
CA VAL A 131 -1.70 2.18 -12.49
C VAL A 131 -1.37 3.02 -11.27
N LEU A 132 -1.54 4.34 -11.41
CA LEU A 132 -1.27 5.30 -10.33
C LEU A 132 -2.43 6.29 -10.21
N TRP A 133 -2.55 6.93 -9.05
CA TRP A 133 -3.47 8.06 -8.87
C TRP A 133 -2.83 9.37 -9.33
N GLY A 134 -3.40 10.03 -10.33
CA GLY A 134 -2.92 11.31 -10.83
C GLY A 134 -3.97 12.07 -11.63
N GLY A 135 -4.09 13.38 -11.37
CA GLY A 135 -5.14 14.21 -11.97
C GLY A 135 -6.54 13.77 -11.53
N ASP A 136 -6.70 13.51 -10.23
CA ASP A 136 -7.95 13.12 -9.56
C ASP A 136 -8.62 11.84 -10.09
N ARG A 137 -7.83 10.95 -10.70
CA ARG A 137 -8.27 9.64 -11.16
C ARG A 137 -7.13 8.63 -11.19
N TRP A 138 -7.45 7.35 -11.29
CA TRP A 138 -6.47 6.32 -11.58
C TRP A 138 -6.16 6.32 -13.08
N VAL A 139 -4.87 6.25 -13.43
CA VAL A 139 -4.41 6.26 -14.83
C VAL A 139 -3.40 5.15 -15.09
N ARG A 140 -3.51 4.53 -16.27
CA ARG A 140 -2.48 3.62 -16.78
C ARG A 140 -1.31 4.39 -17.36
N ARG A 141 -0.11 3.93 -17.09
CA ARG A 141 1.14 4.36 -17.74
C ARG A 141 2.07 3.16 -17.94
N TRP A 142 3.22 3.42 -18.55
CA TRP A 142 4.24 2.43 -18.87
C TRP A 142 5.58 2.83 -18.28
N TYR A 143 6.28 1.88 -17.65
CA TYR A 143 7.61 2.09 -17.09
C TYR A 143 8.60 1.07 -17.63
N TRP A 144 9.87 1.44 -17.68
CA TRP A 144 10.92 0.60 -18.25
C TRP A 144 11.29 -0.50 -17.26
N LEU A 145 11.43 -1.74 -17.75
CA LEU A 145 11.90 -2.86 -16.92
C LEU A 145 13.35 -2.71 -16.47
N ASP A 146 14.15 -1.96 -17.22
CA ASP A 146 15.52 -1.62 -16.83
C ASP A 146 15.58 -0.51 -15.77
N GLY A 147 14.43 0.07 -15.40
CA GLY A 147 14.33 1.06 -14.33
C GLY A 147 14.16 0.45 -12.95
N ASP A 148 14.35 1.30 -11.93
CA ASP A 148 14.23 0.92 -10.52
C ASP A 148 12.78 1.01 -10.01
N PHE A 149 12.38 -0.02 -9.29
CA PHE A 149 11.11 -0.13 -8.59
C PHE A 149 11.37 -0.13 -7.08
N PHE A 150 10.79 0.83 -6.36
CA PHE A 150 11.00 1.08 -4.94
C PHE A 150 9.72 0.92 -4.11
N GLY A 151 9.80 1.21 -2.80
CA GLY A 151 8.77 0.87 -1.81
C GLY A 151 7.37 1.48 -1.95
N ARG A 152 7.04 2.22 -3.02
CA ARG A 152 5.64 2.62 -3.35
C ARG A 152 4.98 1.72 -4.38
N TYR A 153 5.76 0.95 -5.14
CA TYR A 153 5.22 0.02 -6.10
C TYR A 153 4.67 -1.20 -5.36
N ARG A 154 3.50 -1.66 -5.75
CA ARG A 154 2.83 -2.84 -5.19
C ARG A 154 2.38 -3.75 -6.32
N LEU A 155 2.41 -5.04 -6.04
CA LEU A 155 1.83 -6.04 -6.93
C LEU A 155 0.44 -6.40 -6.42
N LEU A 156 -0.37 -6.93 -7.33
CA LEU A 156 -1.68 -7.45 -7.01
C LEU A 156 -1.70 -8.95 -7.25
N ARG A 157 -2.26 -9.69 -6.29
CA ARG A 157 -2.53 -11.13 -6.40
C ARG A 157 -4.04 -11.34 -6.29
N ARG A 158 -4.63 -12.11 -7.19
CA ARG A 158 -6.04 -12.53 -7.07
C ARG A 158 -6.16 -13.59 -5.97
N LYS A 159 -7.23 -13.51 -5.19
CA LYS A 159 -7.64 -14.57 -4.24
C LYS A 159 -8.60 -15.55 -4.89
#